data_AF-A0A1H7WYI5-F1
#
_entry.id   AF-A0A1H7WYI5-F1
#
_cell.length_a   1.000
_cell.length_b   1.000
_cell.length_c   1.000
_cell.angle_alpha   90.00
_cell.angle_beta   90.00
_cell.angle_gamma   90.00
#
_symmetry.space_group_name_H-M   'P 1'
#
loop_
_entity.id
_entity.type
_entity.pdbx_description
1 polymer ?
#
loop_
_entity_poly.entity_id
_entity_poly.type
_entity_poly.pdbx_seq_one_letter_code
_entity_poly.pdbx_strand_id
1 'polypeptide(L)'
;MTTFINNINAYLDQMKIKQTYISKVTGIEKNKLSRILSGKQEIGESDMETLSVALGKNVAFFVSDSFCVPQISSFAPNKIAFYAGEPNERQEAIANDLVELMENVDQVLSAKSRFENVARISDV
;
A
#
# COMPACT_ATOMS: atom_id res chain seq x y z
N MET A 1 -21.27 -5.79 -5.49
CA MET A 1 -19.88 -5.45 -5.10
C MET A 1 -19.00 -6.56 -5.65
N THR A 2 -17.98 -6.23 -6.46
CA THR A 2 -17.13 -7.24 -7.12
C THR A 2 -16.12 -7.84 -6.14
N THR A 3 -15.60 -9.05 -6.43
CA THR A 3 -14.53 -9.71 -5.65
C THR A 3 -13.35 -8.77 -5.41
N PHE A 4 -12.96 -8.00 -6.44
CA PHE A 4 -11.93 -6.97 -6.35
C PHE A 4 -12.19 -5.94 -5.26
N ILE A 5 -13.39 -5.34 -5.21
CA ILE A 5 -13.71 -4.30 -4.23
C ILE A 5 -13.80 -4.88 -2.81
N ASN A 6 -14.31 -6.10 -2.66
CA ASN A 6 -14.32 -6.79 -1.35
C ASN A 6 -12.89 -6.98 -0.83
N ASN A 7 -11.99 -7.45 -1.69
CA ASN A 7 -10.59 -7.69 -1.36
C ASN A 7 -9.82 -6.39 -1.07
N ILE A 8 -10.07 -5.32 -1.84
CA ILE A 8 -9.54 -3.98 -1.55
C ILE A 8 -10.01 -3.51 -0.17
N ASN A 9 -11.32 -3.58 0.12
CA ASN A 9 -11.85 -3.13 1.40
C ASN A 9 -11.26 -3.92 2.58
N ALA A 10 -11.13 -5.23 2.45
CA ALA A 10 -10.47 -6.08 3.45
C ALA A 10 -8.99 -5.71 3.64
N TYR A 11 -8.27 -5.45 2.54
CA TYR A 11 -6.88 -5.00 2.60
C TYR A 11 -6.73 -3.66 3.32
N LEU A 12 -7.56 -2.68 2.96
CA LEU A 12 -7.54 -1.34 3.55
C LEU A 12 -7.86 -1.39 5.06
N ASP A 13 -8.86 -2.17 5.47
CA ASP A 13 -9.21 -2.29 6.89
C ASP A 13 -8.12 -3.00 7.69
N GLN A 14 -7.60 -4.12 7.17
CA GLN A 14 -6.57 -4.87 7.88
C GLN A 14 -5.26 -4.07 7.95
N MET A 15 -4.82 -3.45 6.86
CA MET A 15 -3.61 -2.59 6.82
C MET A 15 -3.81 -1.20 7.46
N LYS A 16 -5.03 -0.89 7.92
CA LYS A 16 -5.42 0.42 8.49
C LYS A 16 -5.11 1.60 7.56
N ILE A 17 -5.24 1.39 6.26
CA ILE A 17 -5.02 2.42 5.23
C ILE A 17 -6.30 3.24 5.07
N LYS A 18 -6.20 4.56 5.26
CA LYS A 18 -7.34 5.47 5.10
C LYS A 18 -7.64 5.70 3.62
N GLN A 19 -8.92 5.74 3.27
CA GLN A 19 -9.38 6.10 1.92
C GLN A 19 -8.84 7.46 1.45
N THR A 20 -8.67 8.42 2.37
CA THR A 20 -8.11 9.75 2.05
C THR A 20 -6.68 9.69 1.55
N TYR A 21 -5.90 8.69 1.98
CA TYR A 21 -4.55 8.45 1.50
C TYR A 21 -4.58 7.90 0.07
N ILE A 22 -5.43 6.90 -0.19
CA ILE A 22 -5.60 6.32 -1.53
C ILE A 22 -6.02 7.40 -2.54
N SER A 23 -6.97 8.26 -2.18
CA SER A 23 -7.38 9.39 -3.03
C SER A 23 -6.21 10.33 -3.37
N LYS A 24 -5.30 10.59 -2.42
CA LYS A 24 -4.10 11.41 -2.66
C LYS A 24 -3.10 10.73 -3.59
N VAL A 25 -2.81 9.45 -3.38
CA VAL A 25 -1.78 8.72 -4.14
C VAL A 25 -2.25 8.37 -5.56
N THR A 26 -3.53 8.07 -5.73
CA THR A 26 -4.12 7.71 -7.03
C THR A 26 -4.59 8.89 -7.86
N GLY A 27 -4.78 10.07 -7.24
CA GLY A 27 -5.45 11.21 -7.86
C GLY A 27 -6.97 11.02 -8.04
N ILE A 28 -7.55 9.90 -7.61
CA ILE A 28 -8.99 9.65 -7.70
C ILE A 28 -9.71 10.56 -6.70
N GLU A 29 -10.70 11.32 -7.17
CA GLU A 29 -11.51 12.19 -6.32
C GLU A 29 -12.17 11.39 -5.18
N LYS A 30 -12.14 11.92 -3.94
CA LYS A 30 -12.70 11.24 -2.75
C LYS A 30 -14.13 10.75 -2.96
N ASN A 31 -14.97 11.54 -3.62
CA ASN A 31 -16.37 11.20 -3.87
C ASN A 31 -16.50 10.03 -4.84
N LYS A 32 -15.74 10.04 -5.93
CA LYS A 32 -15.65 8.93 -6.89
C LYS A 32 -15.16 7.66 -6.18
N LEU A 33 -14.05 7.75 -5.44
CA LEU A 33 -13.50 6.62 -4.69
C LEU A 33 -14.49 6.05 -3.68
N SER A 34 -15.22 6.91 -2.97
CA SER A 34 -16.24 6.48 -1.99
C SER A 34 -17.37 5.69 -2.64
N ARG A 35 -17.86 6.15 -3.80
CA ARG A 35 -18.90 5.45 -4.55
C ARG A 35 -18.41 4.10 -5.08
N ILE A 36 -17.16 4.04 -5.56
CA ILE A 36 -16.52 2.79 -6.01
C ILE A 36 -16.40 1.78 -4.87
N LEU A 37 -15.80 2.18 -3.74
CA LEU A 37 -15.59 1.29 -2.58
C LEU A 37 -16.89 0.85 -1.91
N SER A 38 -17.94 1.67 -2.01
CA SER A 38 -19.30 1.33 -1.56
C SER A 38 -20.09 0.49 -2.57
N GLY A 39 -19.55 0.23 -3.76
CA GLY A 39 -20.22 -0.50 -4.83
C GLY A 39 -21.37 0.26 -5.50
N LYS A 40 -21.50 1.57 -5.27
CA LYS A 40 -22.51 2.44 -5.92
C LYS A 40 -22.14 2.81 -7.35
N GLN A 41 -20.87 2.67 -7.69
CA GLN A 41 -20.33 2.94 -9.02
C GLN A 41 -19.47 1.73 -9.42
N GLU A 42 -19.63 1.27 -10.66
CA GLU A 42 -18.75 0.25 -11.23
C GLU A 42 -17.34 0.81 -11.40
N ILE A 43 -16.37 -0.05 -11.16
CA ILE A 43 -14.96 0.28 -11.29
C ILE A 43 -14.49 -0.08 -12.70
N GLY A 44 -13.85 0.87 -13.40
CA GLY A 44 -13.23 0.62 -14.70
C GLY A 44 -11.86 -0.05 -14.55
N GLU A 45 -11.37 -0.68 -15.62
CA GLU A 45 -10.07 -1.36 -15.63
C GLU A 45 -8.89 -0.43 -15.25
N SER A 46 -8.89 0.80 -15.77
CA SER A 46 -7.87 1.80 -15.42
C SER A 46 -7.90 2.19 -13.93
N ASP A 47 -9.09 2.29 -13.33
CA ASP A 47 -9.22 2.55 -11.90
C ASP A 47 -8.76 1.33 -11.07
N MET A 48 -9.00 0.10 -11.53
CA MET A 48 -8.49 -1.12 -10.89
C MET A 48 -6.96 -1.16 -10.89
N GLU A 49 -6.34 -0.85 -12.02
CA GLU A 49 -4.89 -0.82 -12.15
C GLU A 49 -4.28 0.26 -11.25
N THR A 50 -4.84 1.47 -11.30
CA THR A 50 -4.38 2.61 -10.48
C THR A 50 -4.46 2.29 -8.99
N LEU A 51 -5.57 1.69 -8.52
CA LEU A 51 -5.72 1.29 -7.12
C LEU A 51 -4.75 0.18 -6.72
N SER A 52 -4.53 -0.80 -7.60
CA SER A 52 -3.63 -1.92 -7.31
C SER A 52 -2.18 -1.44 -7.21
N VAL A 53 -1.75 -0.61 -8.16
CA VAL A 53 -0.42 0.01 -8.17
C VAL A 53 -0.20 0.89 -6.94
N ALA A 54 -1.18 1.70 -6.54
CA ALA A 54 -1.08 2.54 -5.34
C ALA A 54 -0.98 1.73 -4.03
N LEU A 55 -1.44 0.47 -4.04
CA LEU A 55 -1.31 -0.47 -2.93
C LEU A 55 -0.07 -1.38 -3.05
N GLY A 56 0.75 -1.19 -4.08
CA GLY A 56 1.96 -1.97 -4.33
C GLY A 56 1.67 -3.43 -4.70
N LYS A 57 0.53 -3.70 -5.32
CA LYS A 57 0.10 -5.06 -5.72
C LYS A 57 -0.38 -5.06 -7.18
N ASN A 58 -0.46 -6.25 -7.77
CA ASN A 58 -1.05 -6.43 -9.09
C ASN A 58 -2.58 -6.57 -8.98
N VAL A 59 -3.32 -6.18 -10.02
CA VAL A 59 -4.79 -6.39 -10.10
C VAL A 59 -5.16 -7.85 -9.82
N ALA A 60 -4.39 -8.79 -10.35
CA ALA A 60 -4.60 -10.23 -10.14
C ALA A 60 -4.60 -10.62 -8.66
N PHE A 61 -3.85 -9.93 -7.80
CA PHE A 61 -3.83 -10.18 -6.36
C PHE A 61 -5.21 -9.94 -5.74
N PHE A 62 -5.90 -8.88 -6.13
CA PHE A 62 -7.22 -8.52 -5.59
C PHE A 62 -8.37 -9.26 -6.30
N VAL A 63 -8.14 -9.84 -7.47
CA VAL A 63 -9.14 -10.68 -8.16
C VAL A 63 -9.04 -12.17 -7.75
N SER A 64 -7.91 -12.58 -7.16
CA SER A 64 -7.67 -13.97 -6.76
C SER A 64 -8.67 -14.49 -5.74
N ASP A 65 -9.14 -15.73 -5.93
CA ASP A 65 -10.01 -16.43 -4.96
C ASP A 65 -9.28 -16.79 -3.67
N SER A 66 -7.96 -17.03 -3.74
CA SER A 66 -7.08 -17.28 -2.59
C SER A 66 -6.53 -15.97 -2.00
N PHE A 67 -7.37 -14.94 -1.90
CA PHE A 67 -6.97 -13.66 -1.35
C PHE A 67 -6.66 -13.78 0.15
N CYS A 68 -5.42 -13.47 0.53
CA CYS A 68 -5.00 -13.40 1.92
C CYS A 68 -4.30 -12.07 2.15
N VAL A 69 -4.82 -11.27 3.07
CA VAL A 69 -4.12 -10.08 3.52
C VAL A 69 -3.04 -10.51 4.52
N PRO A 70 -1.76 -10.14 4.31
CA PRO A 70 -0.69 -10.44 5.25
C PRO A 70 -1.08 -10.02 6.66
N GLN A 71 -0.93 -10.91 7.66
CA GLN A 71 -1.18 -10.52 9.04
C GLN A 71 -0.14 -9.50 9.48
N ILE A 72 -0.60 -8.42 10.11
CA ILE A 72 0.25 -7.39 10.72
C ILE A 72 1.13 -7.97 11.84
N SER A 73 0.84 -9.19 12.33
CA SER A 73 1.49 -9.85 13.47
C SER A 73 2.97 -10.26 13.27
N SER A 74 3.67 -9.78 12.23
CA SER A 74 5.14 -9.82 12.18
C SER A 74 5.84 -8.50 11.82
N PHE A 75 5.10 -7.43 11.53
CA PHE A 75 5.70 -6.10 11.56
C PHE A 75 5.70 -5.68 13.03
N ALA A 76 6.86 -5.77 13.68
CA ALA A 76 7.08 -5.14 14.97
C ALA A 76 6.44 -3.74 14.93
N PRO A 77 5.62 -3.35 15.93
CA PRO A 77 4.78 -2.17 15.89
C PRO A 77 5.64 -0.90 15.99
N ASN A 78 6.38 -0.59 14.93
CA ASN A 78 6.98 0.70 14.69
C ASN A 78 5.84 1.60 14.22
N LYS A 79 5.08 2.03 15.22
CA LYS A 79 4.06 3.07 15.16
C LYS A 79 4.65 4.29 14.46
N ILE A 80 4.34 4.48 13.18
CA ILE A 80 4.34 5.82 12.60
C ILE A 80 3.06 6.49 13.11
N ALA A 81 3.13 7.04 14.31
CA ALA A 81 2.11 7.92 14.85
C ALA A 81 2.16 9.23 14.05
N PHE A 82 1.27 9.38 13.07
CA PHE A 82 1.06 10.68 12.41
C PHE A 82 0.57 11.70 13.45
N TYR A 83 1.39 12.73 13.72
CA TYR A 83 1.07 13.82 14.64
C TYR A 83 -0.17 14.60 14.14
N ALA A 84 -1.12 14.83 15.05
CA ALA A 84 -2.37 15.54 14.81
C ALA A 84 -2.21 17.08 14.87
N GLY A 85 -1.21 17.63 14.18
CA GLY A 85 -0.95 19.08 14.11
C GLY A 85 0.03 19.45 12.98
N GLU A 86 0.18 20.74 12.67
CA GLU A 86 1.21 21.22 11.75
C GLU A 86 2.59 21.04 12.41
N PRO A 87 3.51 20.28 11.80
CA PRO A 87 4.84 20.06 12.36
C PRO A 87 5.63 21.37 12.33
N ASN A 88 6.40 21.63 13.39
CA ASN A 88 7.43 22.66 13.32
C ASN A 88 8.62 22.19 12.44
N GLU A 89 9.47 23.11 12.02
CA GLU A 89 10.62 22.82 11.12
C GLU A 89 11.49 21.66 11.60
N ARG A 90 11.68 21.54 12.92
CA ARG A 90 12.46 20.45 13.52
C ARG A 90 11.75 19.10 13.41
N GLN A 91 10.43 19.07 13.57
CA GLN A 91 9.62 17.86 13.40
C GLN A 91 9.55 17.43 11.93
N GLU A 92 9.52 18.39 11.01
CA GLU A 92 9.59 18.12 9.57
C GLU A 92 10.95 17.53 9.17
N ALA A 93 12.05 18.11 9.66
CA ALA A 93 13.39 17.57 9.46
C ALA A 93 13.51 16.13 9.98
N ILE A 94 13.05 15.87 11.21
CA ILE A 94 13.07 14.52 11.79
C ILE A 94 12.21 13.53 10.98
N ALA A 95 11.06 13.97 10.45
CA ALA A 95 10.22 13.14 9.61
C ALA A 95 10.91 12.79 8.28
N ASN A 96 11.60 13.76 7.66
CA ASN A 96 12.35 13.54 6.43
C ASN A 96 13.54 12.59 6.65
N ASP A 97 14.29 12.77 7.75
CA ASP A 97 15.40 11.87 8.13
C ASP A 97 14.89 10.43 8.35
N LEU A 98 13.70 10.28 8.94
CA LEU A 98 13.07 8.97 9.15
C LEU A 98 12.63 8.32 7.85
N VAL A 99 12.12 9.10 6.88
CA VAL A 99 11.77 8.61 5.55
C VAL A 99 13.03 8.14 4.81
N GLU A 100 14.08 8.95 4.82
CA GLU A 100 15.36 8.61 4.19
C GLU A 100 15.98 7.35 4.82
N LEU A 101 15.91 7.21 6.14
CA LEU A 101 16.36 6.00 6.82
C LEU A 101 15.55 4.77 6.40
N MET A 102 14.23 4.89 6.25
CA MET A 102 13.39 3.79 5.79
C MET A 102 13.68 3.40 4.34
N GLU A 103 13.91 4.37 3.45
CA GLU A 103 14.32 4.11 2.07
C GLU A 103 15.67 3.41 2.00
N ASN A 104 16.64 3.85 2.80
CA ASN A 104 17.96 3.23 2.89
C ASN A 104 17.87 1.80 3.45
N VAL A 105 17.06 1.58 4.47
CA VAL A 105 16.82 0.25 5.04
C VAL A 105 16.13 -0.66 4.03
N ASP A 106 15.13 -0.19 3.29
CA ASP A 106 14.49 -0.96 2.22
C ASP A 106 15.50 -1.30 1.11
N GLN A 107 16.32 -0.34 0.66
CA GLN A 107 17.36 -0.59 -0.34
C GLN A 107 18.34 -1.68 0.10
N VAL A 108 18.79 -1.66 1.36
CA VAL A 108 19.72 -2.67 1.90
C VAL A 108 19.04 -4.03 2.09
N LEU A 109 17.83 -4.07 2.64
CA LEU A 109 17.13 -5.33 2.89
C LEU A 109 16.59 -5.96 1.61
N SER A 110 16.12 -5.16 0.66
CA SER A 110 15.72 -5.59 -0.68
C SER A 110 16.91 -5.97 -1.56
N ALA A 111 18.13 -5.54 -1.24
CA ALA A 111 19.32 -6.04 -1.94
C ALA A 111 19.54 -7.53 -1.68
N LYS A 112 19.32 -8.02 -0.45
CA LYS A 112 19.47 -9.45 -0.12
C LYS A 112 18.53 -10.33 -0.95
N SER A 113 17.26 -9.94 -1.09
CA SER A 113 16.30 -10.67 -1.92
C SER A 113 16.63 -10.60 -3.42
N ARG A 114 17.24 -9.51 -3.90
CA ARG A 114 17.76 -9.40 -5.27
C ARG A 114 18.95 -10.34 -5.51
N PHE A 115 19.90 -10.45 -4.57
CA PHE A 115 21.03 -11.36 -4.69
C PHE A 115 20.62 -12.85 -4.57
N GLU A 116 19.70 -13.19 -3.67
CA GLU A 116 19.18 -14.56 -3.54
C GLU A 116 18.42 -15.02 -4.80
N ASN A 117 17.72 -14.10 -5.49
CA ASN A 117 17.03 -14.41 -6.75
C ASN A 117 17.97 -14.52 -7.96
N VAL A 118 19.10 -13.80 -7.98
CA VAL A 118 20.11 -13.95 -9.05
C VAL A 118 20.87 -15.28 -8.91
N ALA A 119 21.21 -15.70 -7.68
CA ALA A 119 21.89 -16.98 -7.44
C ALA A 119 21.07 -18.21 -7.87
N ARG A 120 19.73 -18.13 -7.86
CA ARG A 120 18.85 -19.20 -8.35
C ARG A 120 18.79 -19.32 -9.87
N ILE A 121 19.20 -18.29 -10.62
CA ILE A 121 19.17 -18.31 -12.10
C ILE A 121 20.46 -18.95 -12.67
N SER A 122 21.53 -19.04 -11.87
CA SER A 122 22.82 -19.60 -12.28
C SER A 122 22.99 -21.11 -12.07
N ASP A 123 22.01 -21.79 -11.46
CA ASP A 123 22.01 -23.25 -11.24
C ASP A 123 21.09 -24.02 -12.20
N VAL A 124 20.95 -23.55 -13.45
CA VAL A 124 20.29 -24.26 -14.57
C VAL A 124 21.24 -24.40 -15.75
#